data_AF-A0A8T3C861-F1
#
_entry.id   AF-A0A8T3C861-F1
#
_cell.length_a   1.000
_cell.length_b   1.000
_cell.length_c   1.000
_cell.angle_alpha   90.00
_cell.angle_beta   90.00
_cell.angle_gamma   90.00
#
_symmetry.space_group_name_H-M   'P 1'
#
loop_
_entity.id
_entity.type
_entity.pdbx_description
1 polymer ?
#
loop_
_entity_poly.entity_id
_entity_poly.type
_entity_poly.pdbx_seq_one_letter_code
_entity_poly.pdbx_strand_id
1 'polypeptide(L)'
;MTDPNSATQSRTTSTLSSSMANIVIPPALKFLMSNLKLIVHTQLTTDNYTIWRLQIHQTFAANGFERYIAGTIPCPSESSAEDHKLWKLIDQNLISALFSTISPSVLPYILHLKTSREIWQALELRLQPTNRSRIIQLKNELHNVQMRDQSVAQYLGKVKSLVDNIAAAGGYVDTEDIILYTLKGLPASFNPFKAAIRISPLPVTLESLYSLLCSEEINLQTEIHQENPITSEQ
;
A
#
# COMPACT_ATOMS: atom_id res chain seq x y z
N MET A 1 -87.74 -9.63 3.27
CA MET A 1 -87.44 -8.26 2.80
C MET A 1 -86.57 -7.61 3.86
N THR A 2 -85.29 -7.53 3.58
CA THR A 2 -84.25 -6.92 4.41
C THR A 2 -83.54 -5.92 3.51
N ASP A 3 -83.52 -4.66 3.93
CA ASP A 3 -82.44 -3.70 3.66
C ASP A 3 -82.19 -2.96 4.97
N PRO A 4 -80.91 -2.69 5.29
CA PRO A 4 -80.53 -1.28 5.30
C PRO A 4 -79.09 -0.97 4.84
N ASN A 5 -78.99 0.19 4.20
CA ASN A 5 -77.98 1.25 4.30
C ASN A 5 -76.47 0.98 4.14
N SER A 6 -75.96 1.68 3.11
CA SER A 6 -74.58 2.07 2.87
C SER A 6 -74.16 3.26 3.76
N ALA A 7 -72.97 3.19 4.36
CA ALA A 7 -72.18 4.37 4.76
C ALA A 7 -70.69 3.99 4.89
N THR A 8 -69.85 4.83 4.28
CA THR A 8 -68.40 4.74 4.08
C THR A 8 -67.61 5.30 5.28
N GLN A 9 -66.29 5.00 5.33
CA GLN A 9 -65.20 5.66 6.09
C GLN A 9 -64.92 5.11 7.51
N SER A 10 -63.70 4.99 8.03
CA SER A 10 -62.32 5.21 7.55
C SER A 10 -61.34 4.61 8.59
N ARG A 11 -60.18 4.15 8.10
CA ARG A 11 -58.84 4.07 8.76
C ARG A 11 -58.75 3.95 10.29
N THR A 12 -58.17 2.85 10.73
CA THR A 12 -57.26 2.81 11.90
C THR A 12 -56.00 2.03 11.54
N THR A 13 -55.08 2.68 10.83
CA THR A 13 -53.68 2.24 10.68
C THR A 13 -52.79 3.47 10.83
N SER A 14 -52.62 3.95 12.05
CA SER A 14 -51.71 5.07 12.31
C SER A 14 -51.14 5.03 13.73
N THR A 15 -50.24 4.09 14.01
CA THR A 15 -49.37 4.16 15.20
C THR A 15 -47.98 3.50 15.06
N LEU A 16 -47.55 3.10 13.85
CA LEU A 16 -46.17 2.59 13.65
C LEU A 16 -45.17 3.62 13.09
N SER A 17 -45.57 4.88 12.87
CA SER A 17 -44.76 5.86 12.12
C SER A 17 -44.10 6.96 12.96
N SER A 18 -43.96 6.80 14.29
CA SER A 18 -43.50 7.91 15.15
C SER A 18 -42.25 7.62 16.00
N SER A 19 -41.31 6.79 15.53
CA SER A 19 -39.98 6.67 16.19
C SER A 19 -38.87 6.08 15.30
N MET A 20 -38.81 6.46 14.03
CA MET A 20 -37.50 6.52 13.36
C MET A 20 -37.11 7.99 13.32
N ALA A 21 -36.34 8.43 14.32
CA ALA A 21 -35.54 9.63 14.14
C ALA A 21 -34.74 9.39 12.86
N ASN A 22 -35.07 10.11 11.79
CA ASN A 22 -34.47 9.94 10.47
C ASN A 22 -33.00 10.36 10.56
N ILE A 23 -32.13 9.44 10.97
CA ILE A 23 -30.68 9.66 10.92
C ILE A 23 -30.32 9.68 9.44
N VAL A 24 -30.15 10.87 8.89
CA VAL A 24 -29.73 11.08 7.51
C VAL A 24 -28.27 10.69 7.39
N ILE A 25 -27.98 9.65 6.60
CA ILE A 25 -26.61 9.21 6.32
C ILE A 25 -25.86 10.37 5.63
N PRO A 26 -24.70 10.81 6.16
CA PRO A 26 -23.92 11.88 5.53
C PRO A 26 -23.58 11.55 4.05
N PRO A 27 -23.76 12.47 3.10
CA PRO A 27 -23.44 12.24 1.69
C PRO A 27 -21.99 11.79 1.45
N ALA A 28 -21.04 12.37 2.19
CA ALA A 28 -19.63 11.98 2.16
C ALA A 28 -19.42 10.53 2.61
N LEU A 29 -20.17 10.07 3.62
CA LEU A 29 -20.12 8.68 4.09
C LEU A 29 -20.65 7.74 3.01
N LYS A 30 -21.78 8.10 2.37
CA LYS A 30 -22.36 7.32 1.28
C LYS A 30 -21.40 7.23 0.08
N PHE A 31 -20.80 8.34 -0.31
CA PHE A 31 -19.78 8.38 -1.37
C PHE A 31 -18.60 7.48 -1.03
N LEU A 32 -18.06 7.60 0.18
CA LEU A 32 -16.94 6.78 0.65
C LEU A 32 -17.28 5.29 0.60
N MET A 33 -18.41 4.87 1.17
CA MET A 33 -18.82 3.46 1.18
C MET A 33 -18.98 2.89 -0.23
N SER A 34 -19.49 3.68 -1.18
CA SER A 34 -19.67 3.23 -2.56
C SER A 34 -18.37 3.22 -3.38
N ASN A 35 -17.37 4.03 -3.04
CA ASN A 35 -16.18 4.24 -3.86
C ASN A 35 -14.87 3.78 -3.22
N LEU A 36 -14.86 3.33 -1.96
CA LEU A 36 -13.61 3.06 -1.25
C LEU A 36 -12.72 2.04 -1.96
N LYS A 37 -13.28 0.94 -2.49
CA LYS A 37 -12.51 -0.05 -3.25
C LYS A 37 -11.98 0.48 -4.60
N LEU A 38 -12.60 1.54 -5.12
CA LEU A 38 -12.15 2.24 -6.33
C LEU A 38 -11.06 3.28 -6.02
N ILE A 39 -10.98 3.77 -4.78
CA ILE A 39 -10.00 4.77 -4.37
C ILE A 39 -8.76 4.10 -3.75
N VAL A 40 -8.98 3.04 -2.96
CA VAL A 40 -7.94 2.24 -2.31
C VAL A 40 -7.87 0.89 -3.01
N HIS A 41 -7.07 0.84 -4.07
CA HIS A 41 -6.85 -0.37 -4.86
C HIS A 41 -5.96 -1.40 -4.15
N THR A 42 -5.19 -0.96 -3.15
CA THR A 42 -4.22 -1.80 -2.45
C THR A 42 -4.86 -2.43 -1.23
N GLN A 43 -4.98 -3.75 -1.22
CA GLN A 43 -5.39 -4.50 -0.02
C GLN A 43 -4.23 -4.53 0.99
N LEU A 44 -4.49 -4.21 2.26
CA LEU A 44 -3.48 -4.24 3.31
C LEU A 44 -2.94 -5.64 3.50
N THR A 45 -1.62 -5.78 3.40
CA THR A 45 -0.83 -6.94 3.80
C THR A 45 0.21 -6.51 4.84
N THR A 46 1.05 -7.45 5.30
CA THR A 46 2.16 -7.14 6.20
C THR A 46 3.24 -6.27 5.56
N ASP A 47 3.29 -6.24 4.23
CA ASP A 47 4.45 -5.73 3.48
C ASP A 47 4.20 -4.34 2.88
N ASN A 48 2.95 -3.88 2.85
CA ASN A 48 2.54 -2.64 2.19
C ASN A 48 1.86 -1.64 3.14
N TYR A 49 2.06 -1.80 4.45
CA TYR A 49 1.38 -1.00 5.48
C TYR A 49 1.54 0.52 5.25
N THR A 50 2.72 1.00 4.87
CA THR A 50 2.94 2.45 4.66
C THR A 50 2.06 3.00 3.53
N ILE A 51 2.02 2.33 2.39
CA ILE A 51 1.21 2.77 1.23
C ILE A 51 -0.27 2.72 1.59
N TRP A 52 -0.73 1.60 2.14
CA TRP A 52 -2.12 1.44 2.55
C TRP A 52 -2.55 2.49 3.58
N ARG A 53 -1.71 2.74 4.60
CA ARG A 53 -1.95 3.74 5.64
C ARG A 53 -2.10 5.12 5.03
N LEU A 54 -1.20 5.49 4.11
CA LEU A 54 -1.26 6.79 3.43
C LEU A 54 -2.56 6.95 2.63
N GLN A 55 -2.93 5.96 1.83
CA GLN A 55 -4.15 5.98 1.02
C GLN A 55 -5.42 6.11 1.87
N ILE A 56 -5.55 5.30 2.93
CA ILE A 56 -6.71 5.37 3.82
C ILE A 56 -6.77 6.70 4.55
N HIS A 57 -5.64 7.18 5.08
CA HIS A 57 -5.58 8.46 5.77
C HIS A 57 -6.02 9.61 4.86
N GLN A 58 -5.47 9.69 3.64
CA GLN A 58 -5.84 10.71 2.66
C GLN A 58 -7.32 10.61 2.27
N THR A 59 -7.82 9.39 2.06
CA THR A 59 -9.22 9.16 1.70
C THR A 59 -10.16 9.62 2.82
N PHE A 60 -9.86 9.28 4.08
CA PHE A 60 -10.69 9.67 5.21
C PHE A 60 -10.59 11.17 5.48
N ALA A 61 -9.40 11.77 5.35
CA ALA A 61 -9.21 13.22 5.46
C ALA A 61 -10.00 13.98 4.40
N ALA A 62 -9.94 13.57 3.13
CA ALA A 62 -10.68 14.20 2.03
C ALA A 62 -12.21 14.15 2.22
N ASN A 63 -12.71 13.17 2.98
CA ASN A 63 -14.14 13.00 3.27
C ASN A 63 -14.54 13.50 4.68
N GLY A 64 -13.62 14.11 5.44
CA GLY A 64 -13.89 14.68 6.77
C GLY A 64 -13.94 13.68 7.92
N PHE A 65 -13.45 12.45 7.73
CA PHE A 65 -13.51 11.35 8.71
C PHE A 65 -12.18 11.08 9.44
N GLU A 66 -11.11 11.80 9.12
CA GLU A 66 -9.78 11.66 9.77
C GLU A 66 -9.86 11.71 11.30
N ARG A 67 -10.73 12.56 11.84
CA ARG A 67 -10.86 12.75 13.29
C ARG A 67 -11.38 11.51 14.04
N TYR A 68 -12.08 10.60 13.36
CA TYR A 68 -12.52 9.33 13.93
C TYR A 68 -11.34 8.39 14.15
N ILE A 69 -10.51 8.20 13.11
CA ILE A 69 -9.31 7.36 13.21
C ILE A 69 -8.20 8.01 14.05
N ALA A 70 -8.17 9.34 14.16
CA ALA A 70 -7.28 10.08 15.06
C ALA A 70 -7.74 10.05 16.53
N GLY A 71 -9.03 9.73 16.78
CA GLY A 71 -9.62 9.72 18.12
C GLY A 71 -9.81 11.11 18.72
N THR A 72 -9.80 12.16 17.90
CA THR A 72 -9.99 13.56 18.34
C THR A 72 -11.45 13.91 18.54
N ILE A 73 -12.38 13.10 18.01
CA ILE A 73 -13.81 13.16 18.32
C ILE A 73 -14.16 11.91 19.15
N PRO A 74 -14.18 12.00 20.49
CA PRO A 74 -14.59 10.88 21.34
C PRO A 74 -16.07 10.56 21.12
N CYS A 75 -16.43 9.30 21.41
CA CYS A 75 -17.83 8.87 21.38
C CYS A 75 -18.65 9.72 22.38
N PRO A 76 -19.72 10.39 21.93
CA PRO A 76 -20.60 11.15 22.82
C PRO A 76 -21.25 10.26 23.89
N SER A 77 -21.54 10.84 25.05
CA SER A 77 -22.31 10.19 26.11
C SER A 77 -23.69 9.76 25.59
N GLU A 78 -24.21 8.64 26.10
CA GLU A 78 -25.56 8.15 25.79
C GLU A 78 -26.67 9.14 26.18
N SER A 79 -26.36 10.11 27.05
CA SER A 79 -27.26 11.24 27.37
C SER A 79 -27.60 12.10 26.16
N SER A 80 -26.73 12.15 25.14
CA SER A 80 -26.98 12.81 23.85
C SER A 80 -27.34 11.75 22.81
N ALA A 81 -28.53 11.18 22.92
CA ALA A 81 -28.93 9.98 22.18
C ALA A 81 -28.82 10.12 20.64
N GLU A 82 -29.07 11.30 20.09
CA GLU A 82 -28.98 11.53 18.63
C GLU A 82 -27.53 11.59 18.15
N ASP A 83 -26.68 12.38 18.82
CA ASP A 83 -25.25 12.50 18.52
C ASP A 83 -24.51 11.18 18.71
N HIS A 84 -24.83 10.45 19.77
CA HIS A 84 -24.27 9.12 20.02
C HIS A 84 -24.62 8.13 18.89
N LYS A 85 -25.89 8.11 18.46
CA LYS A 85 -26.34 7.24 17.36
C LYS A 85 -25.66 7.62 16.04
N LEU A 86 -25.54 8.91 15.73
CA LEU A 86 -24.89 9.39 14.51
C LEU A 86 -23.40 9.08 14.51
N TRP A 87 -22.69 9.35 15.62
CA TRP A 87 -21.28 9.02 15.77
C TRP A 87 -21.04 7.52 15.56
N LYS A 88 -21.85 6.68 16.21
CA LYS A 88 -21.77 5.22 16.09
C LYS A 88 -22.06 4.75 14.66
N LEU A 89 -23.06 5.34 13.99
CA LEU A 89 -23.35 5.03 12.60
C LEU A 89 -22.14 5.31 11.70
N ILE A 90 -21.51 6.48 11.84
CA ILE A 90 -20.33 6.86 11.06
C ILE A 90 -19.18 5.89 11.36
N ASP A 91 -18.84 5.71 12.63
CA ASP A 91 -17.73 4.85 13.06
C ASP A 91 -17.89 3.40 12.55
N GLN A 92 -19.07 2.80 12.66
CA GLN A 92 -19.31 1.43 12.16
C GLN A 92 -19.21 1.31 10.63
N ASN A 93 -19.57 2.36 9.89
CA ASN A 93 -19.34 2.41 8.44
C ASN A 93 -17.84 2.52 8.13
N LEU A 94 -17.09 3.33 8.89
CA LEU A 94 -15.62 3.42 8.74
C LEU A 94 -14.94 2.08 9.04
N ILE A 95 -15.38 1.35 10.05
CA ILE A 95 -14.90 -0.01 10.35
C ILE A 95 -15.16 -0.95 9.16
N SER A 96 -16.40 -0.93 8.63
CA SER A 96 -16.78 -1.75 7.48
C SER A 96 -15.92 -1.42 6.25
N ALA A 97 -15.66 -0.13 6.03
CA ALA A 97 -14.73 0.36 5.03
C ALA A 97 -13.31 -0.19 5.23
N LEU A 98 -12.75 -0.05 6.42
CA LEU A 98 -11.42 -0.56 6.75
C LEU A 98 -11.32 -2.06 6.46
N PHE A 99 -12.26 -2.87 6.99
CA PHE A 99 -12.30 -4.31 6.75
C PHE A 99 -12.36 -4.67 5.27
N SER A 100 -13.05 -3.87 4.45
CA SER A 100 -13.13 -4.11 3.00
C SER A 100 -11.80 -3.94 2.25
N THR A 101 -10.82 -3.28 2.87
CA THR A 101 -9.49 -3.01 2.32
C THR A 101 -8.39 -3.85 2.97
N ILE A 102 -8.73 -4.71 3.93
CA ILE A 102 -7.75 -5.49 4.70
C ILE A 102 -7.71 -6.93 4.21
N SER A 103 -6.53 -7.53 4.10
CA SER A 103 -6.40 -8.93 3.71
C SER A 103 -6.92 -9.87 4.81
N PRO A 104 -7.44 -11.06 4.45
CA PRO A 104 -7.83 -12.07 5.42
C PRO A 104 -6.70 -12.47 6.39
N SER A 105 -5.43 -12.34 5.97
CA SER A 105 -4.28 -12.65 6.81
C SER A 105 -4.06 -11.65 7.96
N VAL A 106 -4.63 -10.44 7.88
CA VAL A 106 -4.52 -9.40 8.92
C VAL A 106 -5.79 -9.30 9.77
N LEU A 107 -6.95 -9.71 9.27
CA LEU A 107 -8.24 -9.62 9.98
C LEU A 107 -8.25 -10.23 11.40
N PRO A 108 -7.68 -11.43 11.68
CA PRO A 108 -7.74 -12.04 13.01
C PRO A 108 -7.22 -11.15 14.14
N TYR A 109 -6.36 -10.19 13.80
CA TYR A 109 -5.73 -9.28 14.74
C TYR A 109 -6.60 -8.12 15.19
N ILE A 110 -7.67 -7.80 14.46
CA ILE A 110 -8.47 -6.59 14.64
C ILE A 110 -9.97 -6.85 14.81
N LEU A 111 -10.44 -8.08 14.56
CA LEU A 111 -11.87 -8.43 14.61
C LEU A 111 -12.54 -8.20 15.97
N HIS A 112 -11.79 -8.21 17.07
CA HIS A 112 -12.32 -8.02 18.43
C HIS A 112 -12.46 -6.54 18.84
N LEU A 113 -11.96 -5.63 18.02
CA LEU A 113 -11.95 -4.19 18.28
C LEU A 113 -13.28 -3.56 17.86
N LYS A 114 -13.73 -2.56 18.60
CA LYS A 114 -15.10 -2.04 18.51
C LYS A 114 -15.19 -0.70 17.80
N THR A 115 -14.09 0.05 17.74
CA THR A 115 -14.04 1.38 17.12
C THR A 115 -13.02 1.45 15.99
N SER A 116 -13.25 2.36 15.02
CA SER A 116 -12.29 2.60 13.95
C SER A 116 -10.92 3.07 14.47
N ARG A 117 -10.92 3.83 15.58
CA ARG A 117 -9.70 4.27 16.28
C ARG A 117 -8.89 3.11 16.82
N GLU A 118 -9.52 2.18 17.53
CA GLU A 118 -8.85 1.00 18.08
C GLU A 118 -8.22 0.16 16.96
N ILE A 119 -8.96 -0.07 15.88
CA ILE A 119 -8.45 -0.80 14.71
C ILE A 119 -7.23 -0.07 14.12
N TRP A 120 -7.33 1.24 13.90
CA TRP A 120 -6.25 2.05 13.36
C TRP A 120 -4.97 1.94 14.21
N GLN A 121 -5.11 2.09 15.53
CA GLN A 121 -3.99 1.98 16.47
C GLN A 121 -3.39 0.57 16.51
N ALA A 122 -4.23 -0.47 16.52
CA ALA A 122 -3.76 -1.86 16.55
C ALA A 122 -2.96 -2.21 15.29
N LEU A 123 -3.39 -1.74 14.12
CA LEU A 123 -2.66 -1.91 12.87
C LEU A 123 -1.32 -1.16 12.90
N GLU A 124 -1.31 0.08 13.40
CA GLU A 124 -0.08 0.88 13.53
C GLU A 124 0.94 0.20 14.46
N LEU A 125 0.52 -0.20 15.66
CA LEU A 125 1.39 -0.86 16.63
C LEU A 125 1.97 -2.18 16.12
N ARG A 126 1.20 -2.94 15.34
CA ARG A 126 1.61 -4.27 14.86
C ARG A 126 2.46 -4.22 13.59
N LEU A 127 2.05 -3.41 12.61
CA LEU A 127 2.63 -3.43 11.28
C LEU A 127 3.76 -2.42 11.12
N GLN A 128 3.76 -1.30 11.84
CA GLN A 128 4.82 -0.30 11.73
C GLN A 128 6.21 -0.82 12.11
N PRO A 129 6.42 -1.56 13.24
CA PRO A 129 7.73 -2.08 13.58
C PRO A 129 8.23 -3.13 12.57
N THR A 130 7.34 -4.03 12.15
CA THR A 130 7.61 -5.07 11.16
C THR A 130 8.06 -4.44 9.84
N ASN A 131 7.37 -3.38 9.42
CA ASN A 131 7.71 -2.66 8.21
C ASN A 131 9.06 -1.94 8.30
N ARG A 132 9.38 -1.31 9.44
CA ARG A 132 10.71 -0.73 9.68
C ARG A 132 11.81 -1.78 9.57
N SER A 133 11.63 -2.93 10.20
CA SER A 133 12.58 -4.06 10.11
C SER A 133 12.75 -4.53 8.67
N ARG A 134 11.65 -4.66 7.93
CA ARG A 134 11.63 -5.05 6.52
C ARG A 134 12.41 -4.08 5.64
N ILE A 135 12.24 -2.77 5.82
CA ILE A 135 13.01 -1.74 5.09
C ILE A 135 14.52 -1.92 5.36
N ILE A 136 14.91 -2.12 6.63
CA ILE A 136 16.32 -2.31 6.99
C ILE A 136 16.88 -3.58 6.32
N GLN A 137 16.13 -4.68 6.38
CA GLN A 137 16.52 -5.93 5.72
C GLN A 137 16.70 -5.74 4.22
N LEU A 138 15.74 -5.11 3.54
CA LEU A 138 15.81 -4.86 2.10
C LEU A 138 16.99 -3.96 1.72
N LYS A 139 17.26 -2.91 2.50
CA LYS A 139 18.42 -2.04 2.28
C LYS A 139 19.73 -2.81 2.45
N ASN A 140 19.80 -3.72 3.42
CA ASN A 140 20.96 -4.59 3.60
C ASN A 140 21.12 -5.59 2.44
N GLU A 141 20.02 -6.15 1.92
CA GLU A 141 20.03 -7.01 0.75
C GLU A 141 20.50 -6.25 -0.50
N LEU A 142 20.05 -5.01 -0.69
CA LEU A 142 20.49 -4.14 -1.78
C LEU A 142 21.97 -3.78 -1.66
N HIS A 143 22.44 -3.42 -0.46
CA HIS A 143 23.85 -3.08 -0.22
C HIS A 143 24.83 -4.24 -0.49
N ASN A 144 24.33 -5.48 -0.35
CA ASN A 144 25.10 -6.71 -0.52
C ASN A 144 24.70 -7.49 -1.79
N VAL A 145 23.95 -6.87 -2.70
CA VAL A 145 23.59 -7.48 -3.97
C VAL A 145 24.85 -7.76 -4.79
N GLN A 146 24.90 -8.89 -5.46
CA GLN A 146 26.04 -9.36 -6.25
C GLN A 146 25.52 -10.03 -7.52
N MET A 147 26.16 -9.76 -8.65
CA MET A 147 25.84 -10.36 -9.96
C MET A 147 26.22 -11.85 -9.98
N ARG A 148 27.38 -12.21 -9.42
CA ARG A 148 27.91 -13.59 -9.44
C ARG A 148 27.89 -14.15 -10.87
N ASP A 149 27.31 -15.33 -11.06
CA ASP A 149 27.24 -16.05 -12.35
C ASP A 149 25.96 -15.70 -13.15
N GLN A 150 25.20 -14.70 -12.71
CA GLN A 150 23.97 -14.26 -13.39
C GLN A 150 24.31 -13.32 -14.56
N SER A 151 23.44 -13.26 -15.57
CA SER A 151 23.57 -12.22 -16.61
C SER A 151 23.29 -10.83 -16.03
N VAL A 152 23.79 -9.78 -16.70
CA VAL A 152 23.54 -8.39 -16.30
C VAL A 152 22.03 -8.12 -16.21
N ALA A 153 21.25 -8.60 -17.18
CA ALA A 153 19.80 -8.43 -17.17
C ALA A 153 19.12 -9.04 -15.92
N GLN A 154 19.52 -10.25 -15.53
CA GLN A 154 19.00 -10.90 -14.32
C GLN A 154 19.39 -10.15 -13.05
N TYR A 155 20.66 -9.71 -12.99
CA TYR A 155 21.19 -8.93 -11.88
C TYR A 155 20.46 -7.59 -11.71
N LEU A 156 20.29 -6.83 -12.79
CA LEU A 156 19.56 -5.56 -12.79
C LEU A 156 18.09 -5.74 -12.43
N GLY A 157 17.46 -6.82 -12.89
CA GLY A 157 16.10 -7.19 -12.47
C GLY A 157 15.99 -7.40 -10.95
N LYS A 158 17.00 -8.03 -10.33
CA LYS A 158 17.06 -8.22 -8.88
C LYS A 158 17.26 -6.90 -8.14
N VAL A 159 18.16 -6.04 -8.62
CA VAL A 159 18.35 -4.68 -8.06
C VAL A 159 17.05 -3.89 -8.10
N LYS A 160 16.38 -3.86 -9.26
CA LYS A 160 15.09 -3.19 -9.43
C LYS A 160 14.03 -3.73 -8.48
N SER A 161 13.91 -5.05 -8.38
CA SER A 161 12.96 -5.69 -7.46
C SER A 161 13.20 -5.30 -6.01
N LEU A 162 14.46 -5.23 -5.57
CA LEU A 162 14.79 -4.78 -4.22
C LEU A 162 14.39 -3.31 -3.99
N VAL A 163 14.69 -2.42 -4.94
CA VAL A 163 14.30 -1.00 -4.88
C VAL A 163 12.77 -0.84 -4.84
N ASP A 164 12.06 -1.54 -5.70
CA ASP A 164 10.59 -1.53 -5.75
C ASP A 164 9.99 -2.03 -4.42
N ASN A 165 10.55 -3.08 -3.83
CA ASN A 165 10.13 -3.60 -2.54
C ASN A 165 10.40 -2.61 -1.39
N ILE A 166 11.51 -1.87 -1.44
CA ILE A 166 11.79 -0.81 -0.47
C ILE A 166 10.75 0.30 -0.58
N ALA A 167 10.45 0.73 -1.81
CA ALA A 167 9.42 1.72 -2.07
C ALA A 167 8.03 1.26 -1.62
N ALA A 168 7.68 -0.02 -1.86
CA ALA A 168 6.43 -0.62 -1.42
C ALA A 168 6.27 -0.62 0.11
N ALA A 169 7.37 -0.86 0.82
CA ALA A 169 7.45 -0.75 2.27
C ALA A 169 7.41 0.72 2.77
N GLY A 170 7.50 1.70 1.87
CA GLY A 170 7.54 3.14 2.17
C GLY A 170 8.93 3.67 2.52
N GLY A 171 9.98 2.91 2.20
CA GLY A 171 11.35 3.38 2.24
C GLY A 171 11.75 4.11 0.96
N TYR A 172 12.87 4.82 1.03
CA TYR A 172 13.48 5.50 -0.11
C TYR A 172 14.98 5.16 -0.17
N VAL A 173 15.49 5.05 -1.39
CA VAL A 173 16.93 4.89 -1.70
C VAL A 173 17.26 5.93 -2.75
N ASP A 174 18.34 6.68 -2.53
CA ASP A 174 18.79 7.68 -3.48
C ASP A 174 19.27 7.03 -4.78
N THR A 175 19.17 7.74 -5.90
CA THR A 175 19.61 7.22 -7.19
C THR A 175 21.11 6.96 -7.21
N GLU A 176 21.92 7.83 -6.60
CA GLU A 176 23.37 7.63 -6.47
C GLU A 176 23.70 6.39 -5.63
N ASP A 177 22.94 6.13 -4.56
CA ASP A 177 23.09 4.92 -3.76
C ASP A 177 22.77 3.66 -4.58
N ILE A 178 21.71 3.68 -5.40
CA ILE A 178 21.36 2.57 -6.27
C ILE A 178 22.50 2.31 -7.27
N ILE A 179 23.05 3.36 -7.89
CA ILE A 179 24.21 3.26 -8.79
C ILE A 179 25.41 2.67 -8.04
N LEU A 180 25.75 3.20 -6.88
CA LEU A 180 26.87 2.75 -6.05
C LEU A 180 26.76 1.25 -5.71
N TYR A 181 25.60 0.82 -5.22
CA TYR A 181 25.38 -0.59 -4.86
C TYR A 181 25.38 -1.49 -6.09
N THR A 182 24.82 -1.02 -7.21
CA THR A 182 24.86 -1.75 -8.49
C THR A 182 26.29 -1.97 -8.94
N LEU A 183 27.14 -0.93 -8.95
CA LEU A 183 28.54 -1.02 -9.33
C LEU A 183 29.36 -1.89 -8.36
N LYS A 184 29.06 -1.85 -7.05
CA LYS A 184 29.72 -2.67 -6.03
C LYS A 184 29.47 -4.17 -6.23
N GLY A 185 28.32 -4.55 -6.76
CA GLY A 185 27.95 -5.95 -7.00
C GLY A 185 28.47 -6.56 -8.31
N LEU A 186 29.14 -5.78 -9.16
CA LEU A 186 29.70 -6.27 -10.43
C LEU A 186 31.05 -6.98 -10.22
N PRO A 187 31.32 -8.05 -10.98
CA PRO A 187 32.58 -8.79 -10.88
C PRO A 187 33.78 -7.97 -11.34
N ALA A 188 34.99 -8.52 -11.13
CA ALA A 188 36.24 -7.84 -11.47
C ALA A 188 36.42 -7.58 -12.97
N SER A 189 35.79 -8.37 -13.84
CA SER A 189 35.78 -8.15 -15.30
C SER A 189 35.21 -6.78 -15.69
N PHE A 190 34.28 -6.24 -14.90
CA PHE A 190 33.71 -4.90 -15.12
C PHE A 190 34.52 -3.78 -14.44
N ASN A 191 35.75 -4.02 -13.98
CA ASN A 191 36.57 -2.98 -13.36
C ASN A 191 36.82 -1.76 -14.28
N PRO A 192 37.13 -1.93 -15.59
CA PRO A 192 37.28 -0.80 -16.51
C PRO A 192 35.98 0.02 -16.61
N PHE A 193 34.84 -0.65 -16.77
CA PHE A 193 33.53 -0.03 -16.74
C PHE A 193 33.25 0.77 -15.45
N LYS A 194 33.51 0.17 -14.29
CA LYS A 194 33.34 0.84 -12.98
C LYS A 194 34.20 2.10 -12.87
N ALA A 195 35.42 2.08 -13.40
CA ALA A 195 36.29 3.26 -13.41
C ALA A 195 35.75 4.35 -14.35
N ALA A 196 35.30 3.97 -15.55
CA ALA A 196 34.72 4.90 -16.52
C ALA A 196 33.49 5.63 -15.96
N ILE A 197 32.59 4.91 -15.29
CA ILE A 197 31.40 5.51 -14.65
C ILE A 197 31.80 6.47 -13.53
N ARG A 198 32.80 6.14 -12.70
CA ARG A 198 33.25 7.00 -11.59
C ARG A 198 33.90 8.31 -12.04
N ILE A 199 34.53 8.31 -13.22
CA ILE A 199 35.23 9.49 -13.78
C ILE A 199 34.29 10.28 -14.70
N SER A 200 33.09 9.75 -14.99
CA SER A 200 32.11 10.41 -15.86
C SER A 200 31.79 11.82 -15.36
N PRO A 201 31.96 12.86 -16.20
CA PRO A 201 31.67 14.24 -15.82
C PRO A 201 30.17 14.56 -15.81
N LEU A 202 29.33 13.68 -16.37
CA LEU A 202 27.88 13.82 -16.41
C LEU A 202 27.24 12.85 -15.40
N PRO A 203 26.19 13.30 -14.68
CA PRO A 203 25.42 12.42 -13.80
C PRO A 203 24.79 11.30 -14.63
N VAL A 204 25.11 10.07 -14.27
CA VAL A 204 24.63 8.87 -14.95
C VAL A 204 23.22 8.57 -14.42
N THR A 205 22.25 8.41 -15.31
CA THR A 205 20.91 7.97 -14.91
C THR A 205 20.86 6.45 -14.82
N LEU A 206 19.92 5.89 -14.04
CA LEU A 206 19.76 4.42 -13.96
C LEU A 206 19.49 3.80 -15.33
N GLU A 207 18.67 4.45 -16.16
CA GLU A 207 18.40 4.00 -17.54
C GLU A 207 19.68 3.95 -18.38
N SER A 208 20.50 5.01 -18.33
CA SER A 208 21.78 5.00 -19.04
C SER A 208 22.74 3.95 -18.49
N LEU A 209 22.80 3.78 -17.17
CA LEU A 209 23.67 2.78 -16.53
C LEU A 209 23.28 1.37 -16.98
N TYR A 210 21.98 1.07 -17.01
CA TYR A 210 21.47 -0.24 -17.40
C TYR A 210 21.79 -0.54 -18.86
N SER A 211 21.55 0.43 -19.76
CA SER A 211 21.91 0.30 -21.17
C SER A 211 23.41 0.06 -21.35
N LEU A 212 24.25 0.87 -20.69
CA LEU A 212 25.71 0.78 -20.79
C LEU A 212 26.24 -0.55 -20.24
N LEU A 213 25.67 -1.04 -19.13
CA LEU A 213 26.04 -2.35 -18.55
C LEU A 213 25.71 -3.52 -19.47
N CYS A 214 24.53 -3.50 -20.12
CA CYS A 214 24.16 -4.51 -21.10
C CYS A 214 25.10 -4.49 -22.32
N SER A 215 25.48 -3.30 -22.81
CA SER A 215 26.47 -3.18 -23.88
C SER A 215 27.85 -3.72 -23.48
N GLU A 216 28.28 -3.44 -22.25
CA GLU A 216 29.56 -3.95 -21.74
C GLU A 216 29.57 -5.47 -21.60
N GLU A 217 28.45 -6.09 -21.19
CA GLU A 217 28.33 -7.55 -21.14
C GLU A 217 28.56 -8.19 -22.53
N ILE A 218 28.01 -7.58 -23.59
CA ILE A 218 28.20 -8.05 -24.97
C ILE A 218 29.66 -7.91 -25.40
N ASN A 219 30.31 -6.80 -25.05
CA ASN A 219 31.73 -6.57 -25.36
C ASN A 219 32.61 -7.61 -24.68
N LEU A 220 32.43 -7.83 -23.38
CA LEU A 220 33.20 -8.82 -22.61
C LEU A 220 32.98 -10.25 -23.14
N GLN A 221 31.75 -10.60 -23.52
CA GLN A 221 31.47 -11.89 -24.15
C GLN A 221 32.23 -12.01 -25.48
N THR A 222 32.25 -10.96 -26.30
CA THR A 222 32.95 -10.96 -27.59
C THR A 222 34.45 -11.15 -27.42
N GLU A 223 35.07 -10.47 -26.45
CA GLU A 223 36.50 -10.61 -26.13
C GLU A 223 36.85 -12.04 -25.68
N ILE A 224 36.02 -12.66 -24.83
CA ILE A 224 36.21 -14.05 -24.40
C ILE A 224 36.16 -15.04 -25.57
N HIS A 225 35.31 -14.79 -26.57
CA HIS A 225 35.24 -15.63 -27.78
C HIS A 225 36.44 -15.41 -28.70
N GLN A 226 37.04 -14.21 -28.72
CA GLN A 226 38.24 -13.92 -29.50
C GLN A 226 39.51 -14.48 -28.84
N GLU A 227 39.57 -14.56 -27.52
CA GLU A 227 40.72 -15.10 -26.77
C GLU A 227 40.76 -16.65 -26.71
N ASN A 228 39.67 -17.35 -27.06
CA ASN A 228 39.63 -18.83 -27.14
C ASN A 228 39.31 -19.37 -28.55
N PRO A 229 40.21 -19.29 -29.54
CA PRO A 229 39.91 -19.76 -30.89
C PRO A 229 39.99 -21.29 -31.10
N ILE A 230 40.44 -22.11 -30.13
CA ILE A 230 40.85 -23.50 -30.43
C ILE A 230 40.46 -24.49 -29.32
N THR A 231 39.34 -25.18 -29.49
CA THR A 231 39.17 -26.59 -29.04
C THR A 231 38.06 -27.32 -29.81
N SER A 232 37.95 -27.05 -31.12
CA SER A 232 37.03 -27.77 -32.00
C SER A 232 37.65 -28.10 -33.35
N GLU A 233 38.85 -28.66 -33.32
CA GLU A 233 39.38 -29.53 -34.38
C GLU A 233 40.30 -30.57 -33.71
N GLN A 234 39.73 -31.72 -33.36
CA GLN A 234 40.35 -33.06 -33.45
C GLN A 234 39.31 -34.15 -33.14
#